data_AF-A0A3D3LFI7-F1
#
_entry.id   AF-A0A3D3LFI7-F1
#
_cell.length_a   1.000
_cell.length_b   1.000
_cell.length_c   1.000
_cell.angle_alpha   90.00
_cell.angle_beta   90.00
_cell.angle_gamma   90.00
#
_symmetry.space_group_name_H-M   'P 1'
#
loop_
_entity.id
_entity.type
_entity.pdbx_description
1 polymer ?
#
loop_
_entity_poly.entity_id
_entity_poly.type
_entity_poly.pdbx_seq_one_letter_code
_entity_poly.pdbx_strand_id
1 'polypeptide(L)'
;RIHLEEDVAKSTHHAGFTTIDFNRAGTPLMEIVSEPDIASAEEAFAYLTSLRQILVYGGVSDADMEKGQMRCDVNISVRPEGQEQLGAKIELKNLNSMSAVRRAIKYEAARQMDCLDRGEKLIQSTRRWDDDRGETTLMRTKEDAHDYRYFPDPDLLPLRTPDILARVRPLVPELPHEKRARFEKDYGCSAYDAGVLASEKALAAWYEAAIAAQPGVPAKKIANWVINDLLGVLKDSEGGLAACPVRPAQLAALVAIVEAGKISNTQAREVFAEMAASGADPAKVIQVKGFEQVSDTGALEAIVDQILAANPEKVAEVKGGNDKAMNWFTGQAMKASQGKANPKLVTEIVRRKVLS
;
A
#
# COMPACT_ATOMS: atom_id res chain seq x y z
N ARG A 1 -11.08 -11.00 22.48
CA ARG A 1 -11.32 -10.00 23.57
C ARG A 1 -10.46 -8.74 23.37
N ILE A 2 -10.88 -7.60 23.92
CA ILE A 2 -10.10 -6.35 23.96
C ILE A 2 -10.21 -5.79 25.39
N HIS A 3 -9.10 -5.45 26.03
CA HIS A 3 -9.09 -4.84 27.36
C HIS A 3 -7.94 -3.87 27.54
N LEU A 4 -8.03 -3.00 28.56
CA LEU A 4 -7.00 -2.05 28.93
C LEU A 4 -6.08 -2.62 30.01
N GLU A 5 -4.81 -2.29 29.93
CA GLU A 5 -3.80 -2.61 30.94
C GLU A 5 -2.75 -1.50 31.03
N GLU A 6 -1.86 -1.58 32.00
CA GLU A 6 -0.70 -0.68 32.13
C GLU A 6 0.59 -1.35 31.67
N ASP A 7 1.46 -0.60 30.97
CA ASP A 7 2.78 -1.12 30.61
C ASP A 7 3.73 -1.16 31.81
N VAL A 8 4.71 -2.06 31.73
CA VAL A 8 5.73 -2.26 32.75
C VAL A 8 6.99 -1.45 32.49
N ALA A 9 7.76 -1.22 33.56
CA ALA A 9 9.09 -0.65 33.52
C ALA A 9 10.05 -1.46 32.62
N LYS A 10 11.09 -0.81 32.11
CA LYS A 10 12.12 -1.46 31.30
C LYS A 10 13.26 -1.96 32.20
N SER A 11 13.57 -3.25 32.11
CA SER A 11 14.76 -3.85 32.72
C SER A 11 15.91 -3.89 31.72
N THR A 12 17.12 -3.47 32.13
CA THR A 12 18.35 -3.61 31.33
C THR A 12 19.41 -4.34 32.15
N HIS A 13 19.87 -5.48 31.64
CA HIS A 13 20.85 -6.33 32.31
C HIS A 13 22.27 -5.95 31.90
N HIS A 14 23.13 -5.73 32.90
CA HIS A 14 24.56 -5.52 32.78
C HIS A 14 25.31 -6.71 33.38
N ALA A 15 26.63 -6.78 33.22
CA ALA A 15 27.43 -7.94 33.62
C ALA A 15 27.27 -8.37 35.10
N GLY A 16 26.96 -7.44 36.02
CA GLY A 16 26.81 -7.73 37.46
C GLY A 16 25.58 -7.11 38.13
N PHE A 17 24.73 -6.40 37.40
CA PHE A 17 23.55 -5.74 37.96
C PHE A 17 22.49 -5.50 36.89
N THR A 18 21.28 -5.16 37.32
CA THR A 18 20.16 -4.81 36.44
C THR A 18 19.68 -3.41 36.80
N THR A 19 19.49 -2.57 35.80
CA THR A 19 18.90 -1.23 35.97
C THR A 19 17.45 -1.25 35.53
N ILE A 20 16.59 -0.58 36.29
CA ILE A 20 15.16 -0.47 36.00
C ILE A 20 14.83 0.99 35.65
N ASP A 21 14.22 1.19 34.49
CA ASP A 21 13.73 2.49 34.03
C ASP A 21 12.19 2.50 34.08
N PHE A 22 11.63 3.35 34.94
CA PHE A 22 10.20 3.49 35.17
C PHE A 22 9.51 4.48 34.23
N ASN A 23 10.22 5.14 33.32
CA ASN A 23 9.63 6.16 32.43
C ASN A 23 8.46 5.63 31.59
N ARG A 24 8.42 4.33 31.30
CA ARG A 24 7.33 3.66 30.56
C ARG A 24 6.23 3.08 31.45
N ALA A 25 6.49 2.90 32.75
CA ALA A 25 5.53 2.27 33.65
C ALA A 25 4.24 3.09 33.74
N GLY A 26 3.07 2.43 33.68
CA GLY A 26 1.77 3.11 33.71
C GLY A 26 1.31 3.65 32.34
N THR A 27 2.08 3.47 31.27
CA THR A 27 1.65 3.85 29.91
C THR A 27 0.40 3.05 29.54
N PRO A 28 -0.67 3.67 29.00
CA PRO A 28 -1.87 2.95 28.60
C PRO A 28 -1.59 1.90 27.51
N LEU A 29 -2.06 0.68 27.74
CA LEU A 29 -2.04 -0.41 26.77
C LEU A 29 -3.43 -0.95 26.53
N MET A 30 -3.58 -1.57 25.37
CA MET A 30 -4.76 -2.30 24.98
C MET A 30 -4.34 -3.68 24.46
N GLU A 31 -4.70 -4.74 25.18
CA GLU A 31 -4.45 -6.11 24.76
C GLU A 31 -5.63 -6.61 23.91
N ILE A 32 -5.32 -7.01 22.67
CA ILE A 32 -6.26 -7.60 21.72
C ILE A 32 -5.91 -9.07 21.54
N VAL A 33 -6.81 -9.95 21.96
CA VAL A 33 -6.68 -11.40 21.77
C VAL A 33 -7.69 -11.84 20.73
N SER A 34 -7.20 -12.38 19.61
CA SER A 34 -8.02 -13.01 18.59
C SER A 34 -8.48 -14.40 19.04
N GLU A 35 -9.57 -14.86 18.43
CA GLU A 35 -9.89 -16.29 18.44
C GLU A 35 -8.86 -17.08 17.61
N PRO A 36 -8.71 -18.40 17.82
CA PRO A 36 -7.74 -19.24 17.11
C PRO A 36 -8.21 -19.60 15.68
N ASP A 37 -8.67 -18.61 14.90
CA ASP A 37 -9.24 -18.78 13.56
C ASP A 37 -8.21 -18.56 12.43
N ILE A 38 -6.97 -18.23 12.78
CA ILE A 38 -5.89 -17.98 11.84
C ILE A 38 -5.19 -19.30 11.51
N ALA A 39 -5.32 -19.75 10.26
CA ALA A 39 -4.87 -21.06 9.81
C ALA A 39 -3.49 -21.04 9.13
N SER A 40 -2.96 -19.87 8.79
CA SER A 40 -1.67 -19.76 8.09
C SER A 40 -0.84 -18.55 8.51
N ALA A 41 0.47 -18.63 8.21
CA ALA A 41 1.39 -17.52 8.43
C ALA A 41 1.03 -16.27 7.58
N GLU A 42 0.43 -16.46 6.40
CA GLU A 42 0.00 -15.35 5.55
C GLU A 42 -1.29 -14.71 6.08
N GLU A 43 -2.22 -15.50 6.63
CA GLU A 43 -3.40 -14.97 7.33
C GLU A 43 -3.00 -14.20 8.60
N ALA A 44 -2.02 -14.69 9.37
CA ALA A 44 -1.49 -13.96 10.53
C ALA A 44 -0.90 -12.61 10.12
N PHE A 45 -0.14 -12.58 9.02
CA PHE A 45 0.41 -11.34 8.46
C PHE A 45 -0.70 -10.39 7.99
N ALA A 46 -1.71 -10.90 7.29
CA ALA A 46 -2.86 -10.11 6.84
C ALA A 46 -3.69 -9.56 8.02
N TYR A 47 -3.91 -10.36 9.05
CA TYR A 47 -4.59 -9.96 10.29
C TYR A 47 -3.86 -8.82 10.98
N LEU A 48 -2.55 -8.97 11.22
CA LEU A 48 -1.75 -7.93 11.88
C LEU A 48 -1.69 -6.65 11.03
N THR A 49 -1.58 -6.77 9.71
CA THR A 49 -1.61 -5.63 8.79
C THR A 49 -2.94 -4.90 8.87
N SER A 50 -4.07 -5.62 8.81
CA SER A 50 -5.41 -5.04 8.89
C SER A 50 -5.67 -4.40 10.25
N LEU A 51 -5.28 -5.05 11.34
CA LEU A 51 -5.43 -4.53 12.69
C LEU A 51 -4.65 -3.22 12.86
N ARG A 52 -3.38 -3.20 12.42
CA ARG A 52 -2.55 -1.99 12.41
C ARG A 52 -3.22 -0.88 11.62
N GLN A 53 -3.73 -1.17 10.43
CA GLN A 53 -4.42 -0.17 9.60
C GLN A 53 -5.63 0.42 10.31
N ILE A 54 -6.45 -0.40 10.98
CA ILE A 54 -7.62 0.06 11.75
C ILE A 54 -7.19 1.02 12.87
N LEU A 55 -6.16 0.66 13.65
CA LEU A 55 -5.67 1.49 14.77
C LEU A 55 -5.13 2.84 14.29
N VAL A 56 -4.34 2.84 13.21
CA VAL A 56 -3.77 4.05 12.61
C VAL A 56 -4.87 4.93 12.01
N TYR A 57 -5.84 4.34 11.30
CA TYR A 57 -6.96 5.10 10.73
C TYR A 57 -7.82 5.74 11.82
N GLY A 58 -8.10 4.99 12.89
CA GLY A 58 -8.82 5.46 14.07
C GLY A 58 -8.08 6.52 14.87
N GLY A 59 -6.78 6.74 14.63
CA GLY A 59 -5.96 7.66 15.42
C GLY A 59 -5.74 7.20 16.86
N VAL A 60 -5.81 5.89 17.11
CA VAL A 60 -5.70 5.29 18.45
C VAL A 60 -4.23 5.07 18.81
N SER A 61 -3.41 4.66 17.85
CA SER A 61 -1.97 4.44 18.00
C SER A 61 -1.29 4.50 16.63
N ASP A 62 -0.03 4.94 16.60
CA ASP A 62 0.85 4.85 15.43
C ASP A 62 1.19 3.38 15.07
N ALA A 63 1.03 2.48 16.06
CA ALA A 63 1.17 1.03 15.92
C ALA A 63 2.46 0.61 15.16
N ASP A 64 3.56 1.31 15.45
CA ASP A 64 4.88 1.03 14.93
C ASP A 64 5.54 -0.09 15.76
N MET A 65 5.74 -1.26 15.14
CA MET A 65 6.36 -2.40 15.83
C MET A 65 7.83 -2.18 16.13
N GLU A 66 8.57 -1.45 15.29
CA GLU A 66 9.99 -1.20 15.48
C GLU A 66 10.24 -0.31 16.70
N LYS A 67 9.32 0.64 16.95
CA LYS A 67 9.32 1.47 18.15
C LYS A 67 8.65 0.81 19.36
N GLY A 68 8.17 -0.42 19.22
CA GLY A 68 7.49 -1.17 20.30
C GLY A 68 6.09 -0.67 20.65
N GLN A 69 5.47 0.17 19.81
CA GLN A 69 4.11 0.67 20.00
C GLN A 69 3.05 -0.38 19.66
N MET A 70 3.42 -1.40 18.88
CA MET A 70 2.61 -2.59 18.63
C MET A 70 3.47 -3.83 18.93
N ARG A 71 2.94 -4.72 19.76
CA ARG A 71 3.59 -5.99 20.15
C ARG A 71 2.68 -7.15 19.79
N CYS A 72 3.26 -8.29 19.45
CA CYS A 72 2.51 -9.50 19.13
C CYS A 72 3.24 -10.73 19.68
N ASP A 73 2.55 -11.47 20.52
CA ASP A 73 2.92 -12.85 20.86
C ASP A 73 2.01 -13.78 20.06
N VAL A 74 2.57 -14.89 19.55
CA VAL A 74 1.85 -15.79 18.66
C VAL A 74 1.64 -17.12 19.35
N ASN A 75 0.42 -17.63 19.31
CA ASN A 75 0.10 -18.97 19.79
C ASN A 75 -0.14 -19.88 18.60
N ILE A 76 0.64 -20.96 18.50
CA ILE A 76 0.60 -21.88 17.37
C ILE A 76 0.45 -23.32 17.84
N SER A 77 -0.37 -24.06 17.12
CA SER A 77 -0.56 -25.49 17.28
C SER A 77 -0.86 -26.11 15.93
N VAL A 78 -0.37 -27.32 15.69
CA VAL A 78 -0.70 -28.10 14.49
C VAL A 78 -1.61 -29.27 14.86
N ARG A 79 -2.43 -29.71 13.91
CA ARG A 79 -3.28 -30.90 14.04
C ARG A 79 -3.36 -31.63 12.70
N PRO A 80 -3.53 -32.97 12.72
CA PRO A 80 -3.84 -33.74 11.51
C PRO A 80 -5.10 -33.22 10.79
N GLU A 81 -5.13 -33.37 9.47
CA GLU A 81 -6.29 -33.01 8.67
C GLU A 81 -7.54 -33.81 9.09
N GLY A 82 -8.69 -33.14 9.17
CA GLY A 82 -9.95 -33.75 9.63
C GLY A 82 -10.13 -33.85 11.14
N GLN A 83 -9.10 -33.55 11.94
CA GLN A 83 -9.22 -33.48 13.40
C GLN A 83 -9.72 -32.09 13.84
N GLU A 84 -10.73 -32.04 14.70
CA GLU A 84 -11.22 -30.77 15.26
C GLU A 84 -10.35 -30.27 16.42
N GLN A 85 -9.89 -31.19 17.27
CA GLN A 85 -9.11 -30.87 18.46
C GLN A 85 -7.75 -30.27 18.08
N LEU A 86 -7.42 -29.13 18.69
CA LEU A 86 -6.11 -28.50 18.58
C LEU A 86 -5.06 -29.33 19.34
N GLY A 87 -3.83 -29.35 18.82
CA GLY A 87 -2.70 -30.00 19.47
C GLY A 87 -2.15 -29.21 20.66
N ALA A 88 -0.89 -29.47 21.00
CA ALA A 88 -0.21 -28.71 22.04
C ALA A 88 -0.05 -27.23 21.63
N LYS A 89 -0.40 -26.32 22.53
CA LYS A 89 -0.25 -24.88 22.33
C LYS A 89 1.19 -24.46 22.59
N ILE A 90 1.86 -23.87 21.60
CA ILE A 90 3.18 -23.28 21.76
C ILE A 90 3.06 -21.77 21.60
N GLU A 91 3.57 -21.03 22.58
CA GLU A 91 3.59 -19.57 22.59
C GLU A 91 4.97 -19.10 22.12
N LEU A 92 4.98 -18.29 21.06
CA LEU A 92 6.18 -17.63 20.52
C LEU A 92 6.24 -16.19 21.03
N LYS A 93 7.37 -15.84 21.63
CA LYS A 93 7.70 -14.49 22.10
C LYS A 93 8.88 -13.90 21.32
N ASN A 94 9.10 -12.59 21.49
CA ASN A 94 10.19 -11.81 20.87
C ASN A 94 10.01 -11.65 19.35
N LEU A 95 8.82 -11.24 18.92
CA LEU A 95 8.47 -11.01 17.52
C LEU A 95 8.37 -9.50 17.25
N ASN A 96 9.46 -8.90 16.80
CA ASN A 96 9.58 -7.43 16.68
C ASN A 96 9.08 -6.86 15.34
N SER A 97 8.71 -7.72 14.38
CA SER A 97 8.17 -7.27 13.09
C SER A 97 7.14 -8.26 12.54
N MET A 98 6.23 -7.78 11.68
CA MET A 98 5.25 -8.65 11.01
C MET A 98 5.94 -9.72 10.13
N SER A 99 7.10 -9.39 9.55
CA SER A 99 7.90 -10.35 8.79
C SER A 99 8.49 -11.45 9.70
N ALA A 100 8.97 -11.08 10.89
CA ALA A 100 9.43 -12.03 11.90
C ALA A 100 8.31 -12.95 12.36
N VAL A 101 7.10 -12.42 12.62
CA VAL A 101 5.90 -13.22 12.93
C VAL A 101 5.66 -14.29 11.85
N ARG A 102 5.65 -13.89 10.59
CA ARG A 102 5.41 -14.81 9.47
C ARG A 102 6.48 -15.91 9.37
N ARG A 103 7.76 -15.56 9.53
CA ARG A 103 8.87 -16.53 9.52
C ARG A 103 8.78 -17.48 10.71
N ALA A 104 8.53 -16.95 11.90
CA ALA A 104 8.45 -17.72 13.13
C ALA A 104 7.31 -18.75 13.09
N ILE A 105 6.14 -18.37 12.56
CA ILE A 105 5.01 -19.30 12.35
C ILE A 105 5.40 -20.43 11.39
N LYS A 106 6.01 -20.11 10.24
CA LYS A 106 6.44 -21.12 9.26
C LYS A 106 7.45 -22.10 9.86
N TYR A 107 8.45 -21.59 10.56
CA TYR A 107 9.45 -22.41 11.23
C TYR A 107 8.83 -23.29 12.31
N GLU A 108 8.02 -22.71 13.21
CA GLU A 108 7.46 -23.46 14.33
C GLU A 108 6.42 -24.49 13.86
N ALA A 109 5.64 -24.20 12.83
CA ALA A 109 4.75 -25.18 12.22
C ALA A 109 5.55 -26.38 11.69
N ALA A 110 6.61 -26.15 10.91
CA ALA A 110 7.47 -27.20 10.39
C ALA A 110 8.10 -28.04 11.52
N ARG A 111 8.64 -27.37 12.54
CA ARG A 111 9.20 -28.03 13.72
C ARG A 111 8.18 -28.92 14.45
N GLN A 112 6.95 -28.42 14.62
CA GLN A 112 5.89 -29.20 15.27
C GLN A 112 5.51 -30.42 14.44
N MET A 113 5.39 -30.29 13.12
CA MET A 113 5.13 -31.41 12.21
C MET A 113 6.25 -32.45 12.28
N ASP A 114 7.52 -32.04 12.20
CA ASP A 114 8.68 -32.95 12.29
C ASP A 114 8.75 -33.69 13.64
N CYS A 115 8.37 -33.03 14.73
CA CYS A 115 8.25 -33.68 16.04
C CYS A 115 7.16 -34.78 16.02
N LEU A 116 5.98 -34.47 15.49
CA LEU A 116 4.87 -35.41 15.43
C LEU A 116 5.15 -36.60 14.50
N ASP A 117 5.80 -36.36 13.35
CA ASP A 117 6.18 -37.40 12.40
C ASP A 117 7.21 -38.38 12.98
N ARG A 118 8.05 -37.91 13.91
CA ARG A 118 8.98 -38.74 14.69
C ARG A 118 8.33 -39.44 15.88
N GLY A 119 7.03 -39.26 16.10
CA GLY A 119 6.29 -39.81 17.25
C GLY A 119 6.62 -39.12 18.57
N GLU A 120 7.22 -37.93 18.55
CA GLU A 120 7.50 -37.14 19.76
C GLU A 120 6.23 -36.48 20.27
N LYS A 121 6.11 -36.35 21.59
CA LYS A 121 4.99 -35.62 22.21
C LYS A 121 5.31 -34.14 22.30
N LEU A 122 4.48 -33.31 21.69
CA LEU A 122 4.52 -31.86 21.89
C LEU A 122 3.94 -31.52 23.27
N ILE A 123 4.66 -30.69 24.02
CA ILE A 123 4.22 -30.15 25.31
C ILE A 123 3.99 -28.65 25.19
N GLN A 124 3.00 -28.15 25.93
CA GLN A 124 2.77 -26.71 26.00
C GLN A 124 4.01 -26.00 26.56
N SER A 125 4.52 -25.04 25.81
CA SER A 125 5.75 -24.35 26.13
C SER A 125 5.76 -22.92 25.58
N THR A 126 6.56 -22.07 26.21
CA THR A 126 6.91 -20.75 25.67
C THR A 126 8.28 -20.86 25.01
N ARG A 127 8.37 -20.41 23.76
CA ARG A 127 9.62 -20.38 22.98
C ARG A 127 9.93 -18.95 22.56
N ARG A 128 11.22 -18.65 22.43
CA ARG A 128 11.73 -17.36 21.94
C ARG A 128 12.11 -17.48 20.47
N TRP A 129 11.67 -16.54 19.66
CA TRP A 129 12.17 -16.38 18.30
C TRP A 129 13.54 -15.70 18.30
N ASP A 130 14.49 -16.33 17.60
CA ASP A 130 15.80 -15.78 17.28
C ASP A 130 15.81 -15.37 15.80
N ASP A 131 15.81 -14.06 15.55
CA ASP A 131 15.64 -13.52 14.19
C ASP A 131 16.89 -13.71 13.33
N ASP A 132 18.08 -13.72 13.96
CA ASP A 132 19.38 -13.86 13.30
C ASP A 132 19.61 -15.31 12.87
N ARG A 133 19.24 -16.26 13.74
CA ARG A 133 19.36 -17.69 13.47
C ARG A 133 18.17 -18.27 12.71
N GLY A 134 17.03 -17.59 12.75
CA GLY A 134 15.80 -18.03 12.10
C GLY A 134 15.18 -19.27 12.76
N GLU A 135 15.34 -19.43 14.07
CA GLU A 135 14.88 -20.61 14.83
C GLU A 135 14.14 -20.22 16.13
N THR A 136 13.37 -21.16 16.67
CA THR A 136 12.72 -21.03 17.99
C THR A 136 13.50 -21.79 19.07
N THR A 137 13.84 -21.10 20.16
CA THR A 137 14.52 -21.68 21.32
C THR A 137 13.54 -21.87 22.48
N LEU A 138 13.63 -23.00 23.19
CA LEU A 138 12.76 -23.26 24.34
C LEU A 138 13.13 -22.33 25.49
N MET A 139 12.16 -21.60 26.06
CA MET A 139 12.38 -20.80 27.26
C MET A 139 11.91 -21.55 28.51
N ARG A 140 10.64 -21.94 28.53
CA ARG A 140 10.00 -22.58 29.70
C ARG A 140 8.89 -23.53 29.29
N THR A 141 8.67 -24.55 30.11
CA THR A 141 7.52 -25.47 30.05
C THR A 141 6.42 -24.99 31.00
N LYS A 142 5.20 -25.50 30.82
CA LYS A 142 3.99 -25.05 31.55
C LYS A 142 3.91 -25.51 33.02
N GLU A 143 4.94 -26.18 33.56
CA GLU A 143 4.92 -26.64 34.97
C GLU A 143 4.83 -25.46 35.97
N ASP A 144 5.10 -24.24 35.51
CA ASP A 144 4.90 -22.97 36.24
C ASP A 144 3.65 -22.20 35.73
N ALA A 145 2.45 -22.78 35.81
CA ALA A 145 1.25 -22.00 35.57
C ALA A 145 1.16 -20.87 36.61
N HIS A 146 1.41 -19.63 36.19
CA HIS A 146 1.37 -18.46 37.07
C HIS A 146 -0.05 -18.27 37.58
N ASP A 147 -0.27 -18.52 38.86
CA ASP A 147 -1.48 -18.09 39.54
C ASP A 147 -1.40 -16.57 39.72
N TYR A 148 -1.95 -15.85 38.73
CA TYR A 148 -2.02 -14.39 38.74
C TYR A 148 -2.96 -13.85 39.80
N ARG A 149 -3.75 -14.71 40.49
CA ARG A 149 -4.68 -14.32 41.57
C ARG A 149 -5.57 -13.14 41.17
N TYR A 150 -6.19 -13.21 39.99
CA TYR A 150 -7.07 -12.15 39.50
C TYR A 150 -8.21 -11.87 40.50
N PHE A 151 -8.34 -10.60 40.92
CA PHE A 151 -9.47 -10.08 41.68
C PHE A 151 -9.83 -8.67 41.16
N PRO A 152 -11.08 -8.20 41.33
CA PRO A 152 -11.46 -6.85 40.95
C PRO A 152 -10.64 -5.82 41.73
N ASP A 153 -10.06 -4.86 41.01
CA ASP A 153 -9.32 -3.76 41.62
C ASP A 153 -10.28 -2.90 42.48
N PRO A 154 -10.08 -2.83 43.82
CA PRO A 154 -10.96 -2.08 44.71
C PRO A 154 -10.78 -0.56 44.59
N ASP A 155 -9.65 -0.10 44.05
CA ASP A 155 -9.35 1.32 43.90
C ASP A 155 -10.03 1.92 42.65
N LEU A 156 -10.43 1.06 41.70
CA LEU A 156 -11.11 1.44 40.47
C LEU A 156 -12.62 1.15 40.53
N LEU A 157 -13.42 2.21 40.51
CA LEU A 157 -14.88 2.07 40.40
C LEU A 157 -15.30 1.47 39.05
N PRO A 158 -16.35 0.63 39.01
CA PRO A 158 -16.85 0.07 37.76
C PRO A 158 -17.26 1.15 36.74
N LEU A 159 -16.74 1.03 35.51
CA LEU A 159 -17.02 1.98 34.43
C LEU A 159 -18.38 1.72 33.77
N ARG A 160 -19.24 2.75 33.69
CA ARG A 160 -20.50 2.71 32.93
C ARG A 160 -20.28 3.27 31.53
N THR A 161 -20.47 2.45 30.51
CA THR A 161 -20.09 2.76 29.12
C THR A 161 -21.21 3.27 28.19
N PRO A 162 -22.53 3.13 28.42
CA PRO A 162 -23.55 3.54 27.43
C PRO A 162 -23.43 4.99 26.93
N ASP A 163 -23.27 5.95 27.84
CA ASP A 163 -23.15 7.38 27.48
C ASP A 163 -21.83 7.68 26.77
N ILE A 164 -20.75 6.97 27.15
CA ILE A 164 -19.44 7.08 26.50
C ILE A 164 -19.54 6.55 25.07
N LEU A 165 -20.18 5.39 24.87
CA LEU A 165 -20.37 4.79 23.56
C LEU A 165 -21.19 5.70 22.64
N ALA A 166 -22.28 6.30 23.15
CA ALA A 166 -23.09 7.23 22.37
C ALA A 166 -22.29 8.45 21.87
N ARG A 167 -21.34 8.94 22.69
CA ARG A 167 -20.46 10.07 22.33
C ARG A 167 -19.33 9.69 21.37
N VAL A 168 -18.77 8.48 21.50
CA VAL A 168 -17.60 8.07 20.72
C VAL A 168 -17.99 7.47 19.36
N ARG A 169 -19.16 6.84 19.24
CA ARG A 169 -19.58 6.17 18.00
C ARG A 169 -19.57 7.09 16.76
N PRO A 170 -20.00 8.36 16.82
CA PRO A 170 -19.92 9.28 15.68
C PRO A 170 -18.49 9.74 15.33
N LEU A 171 -17.52 9.53 16.24
CA LEU A 171 -16.12 9.91 16.02
C LEU A 171 -15.32 8.85 15.26
N VAL A 172 -15.88 7.65 15.08
CA VAL A 172 -15.23 6.57 14.33
C VAL A 172 -15.13 7.01 12.86
N PRO A 173 -13.90 7.16 12.32
CA PRO A 173 -13.73 7.53 10.93
C PRO A 173 -14.09 6.34 10.02
N GLU A 174 -14.27 6.63 8.73
CA GLU A 174 -14.39 5.59 7.70
C GLU A 174 -13.20 4.63 7.78
N LEU A 175 -13.48 3.35 7.99
CA LEU A 175 -12.46 2.32 8.18
C LEU A 175 -11.77 1.98 6.84
N PRO A 176 -10.53 1.45 6.87
CA PRO A 176 -9.79 1.14 5.65
C PRO A 176 -10.56 0.26 4.65
N HIS A 177 -11.29 -0.76 5.13
CA HIS A 177 -12.04 -1.67 4.28
C HIS A 177 -13.30 -1.02 3.68
N GLU A 178 -13.98 -0.15 4.44
CA GLU A 178 -15.11 0.63 3.96
C GLU A 178 -14.65 1.61 2.88
N LYS A 179 -13.51 2.27 3.11
CA LYS A 179 -12.90 3.20 2.15
C LYS A 179 -12.48 2.49 0.86
N ARG A 180 -11.92 1.27 0.95
CA ARG A 180 -11.62 0.43 -0.24
C ARG A 180 -12.88 0.16 -1.05
N ALA A 181 -13.93 -0.33 -0.39
CA ALA A 181 -15.20 -0.63 -1.05
C ALA A 181 -15.81 0.62 -1.70
N ARG A 182 -15.69 1.79 -1.05
CA ARG A 182 -16.12 3.07 -1.63
C ARG A 182 -15.28 3.46 -2.84
N PHE A 183 -13.96 3.33 -2.81
CA PHE A 183 -13.11 3.64 -3.95
C PHE A 183 -13.40 2.74 -5.16
N GLU A 184 -13.74 1.48 -4.94
CA GLU A 184 -14.18 0.59 -6.02
C GLU A 184 -15.52 1.05 -6.61
N LYS A 185 -16.52 1.26 -5.75
CA LYS A 185 -17.90 1.59 -6.15
C LYS A 185 -18.03 2.99 -6.76
N ASP A 186 -17.48 4.00 -6.11
CA ASP A 186 -17.74 5.42 -6.44
C ASP A 186 -16.71 5.96 -7.43
N TYR A 187 -15.47 5.43 -7.41
CA TYR A 187 -14.36 5.93 -8.24
C TYR A 187 -13.92 4.97 -9.36
N GLY A 188 -14.53 3.79 -9.44
CA GLY A 188 -14.21 2.79 -10.46
C GLY A 188 -12.79 2.22 -10.33
N CYS A 189 -12.23 2.26 -9.13
CA CYS A 189 -10.94 1.65 -8.83
C CYS A 189 -11.05 0.11 -8.90
N SER A 190 -9.98 -0.56 -9.33
CA SER A 190 -9.85 -2.01 -9.11
C SER A 190 -9.64 -2.29 -7.63
N ALA A 191 -9.96 -3.51 -7.18
CA ALA A 191 -9.69 -3.94 -5.81
C ALA A 191 -8.21 -3.75 -5.41
N TYR A 192 -7.28 -4.00 -6.35
CA TYR A 192 -5.86 -3.71 -6.17
C TYR A 192 -5.60 -2.23 -5.90
N ASP A 193 -6.09 -1.34 -6.75
CA ASP A 193 -5.90 0.11 -6.64
C ASP A 193 -6.49 0.65 -5.34
N ALA A 194 -7.71 0.24 -5.02
CA ALA A 194 -8.36 0.62 -3.77
C ALA A 194 -7.55 0.15 -2.56
N GLY A 195 -7.03 -1.08 -2.61
CA GLY A 195 -6.14 -1.64 -1.60
C GLY A 195 -4.88 -0.80 -1.38
N VAL A 196 -4.21 -0.40 -2.46
CA VAL A 196 -3.00 0.45 -2.41
C VAL A 196 -3.34 1.86 -1.92
N LEU A 197 -4.36 2.51 -2.47
CA LEU A 197 -4.72 3.89 -2.13
C LEU A 197 -5.21 4.03 -0.68
N ALA A 198 -5.91 3.02 -0.17
CA ALA A 198 -6.37 2.97 1.22
C ALA A 198 -5.35 2.31 2.18
N SER A 199 -4.13 2.02 1.72
CA SER A 199 -3.11 1.37 2.57
C SER A 199 -2.69 2.26 3.75
N GLU A 200 -2.63 3.57 3.53
CA GLU A 200 -2.30 4.60 4.51
C GLU A 200 -3.34 5.71 4.51
N LYS A 201 -3.66 6.22 5.70
CA LYS A 201 -4.66 7.28 5.87
C LYS A 201 -4.26 8.55 5.11
N ALA A 202 -2.97 8.90 5.14
CA ALA A 202 -2.43 10.08 4.47
C ALA A 202 -2.53 9.96 2.94
N LEU A 203 -2.17 8.80 2.38
CA LEU A 203 -2.29 8.55 0.94
C LEU A 203 -3.74 8.60 0.46
N ALA A 204 -4.64 7.99 1.23
CA ALA A 204 -6.07 8.00 0.90
C ALA A 204 -6.63 9.43 0.90
N ALA A 205 -6.32 10.23 1.93
CA ALA A 205 -6.72 11.64 2.01
C ALA A 205 -6.12 12.49 0.87
N TRP A 206 -4.86 12.23 0.51
CA TRP A 206 -4.20 12.91 -0.61
C TRP A 206 -4.89 12.60 -1.94
N TYR A 207 -5.24 11.34 -2.19
CA TYR A 207 -5.96 10.93 -3.39
C TYR A 207 -7.35 11.57 -3.48
N GLU A 208 -8.11 11.58 -2.38
CA GLU A 208 -9.41 12.24 -2.33
C GLU A 208 -9.30 13.76 -2.56
N ALA A 209 -8.26 14.40 -2.02
CA ALA A 209 -7.99 15.81 -2.28
C ALA A 209 -7.66 16.08 -3.76
N ALA A 210 -6.97 15.16 -4.45
CA ALA A 210 -6.69 15.27 -5.87
C ALA A 210 -7.97 15.17 -6.71
N ILE A 211 -8.87 14.23 -6.38
CA ILE A 211 -10.18 14.10 -7.04
C ILE A 211 -11.02 15.36 -6.82
N ALA A 212 -11.10 15.84 -5.58
CA ALA A 212 -11.88 17.02 -5.22
C ALA A 212 -11.37 18.29 -5.91
N ALA A 213 -10.05 18.40 -6.13
CA ALA A 213 -9.45 19.54 -6.83
C ALA A 213 -9.80 19.59 -8.32
N GLN A 214 -10.13 18.45 -8.95
CA GLN A 214 -10.50 18.40 -10.36
C GLN A 214 -11.62 17.39 -10.66
N PRO A 215 -12.88 17.71 -10.33
CA PRO A 215 -14.01 16.78 -10.43
C PRO A 215 -14.31 16.27 -11.85
N GLY A 216 -13.84 16.97 -12.89
CA GLY A 216 -14.02 16.58 -14.28
C GLY A 216 -13.06 15.50 -14.78
N VAL A 217 -12.05 15.13 -13.99
CA VAL A 217 -11.10 14.07 -14.34
C VAL A 217 -11.56 12.74 -13.74
N PRO A 218 -11.59 11.64 -14.53
CA PRO A 218 -11.96 10.35 -13.98
C PRO A 218 -11.02 9.94 -12.83
N ALA A 219 -11.60 9.65 -11.66
CA ALA A 219 -10.84 9.31 -10.45
C ALA A 219 -9.87 8.15 -10.67
N LYS A 220 -10.28 7.11 -11.42
CA LYS A 220 -9.42 5.99 -11.85
C LYS A 220 -8.14 6.43 -12.59
N LYS A 221 -8.17 7.53 -13.36
CA LYS A 221 -6.98 8.05 -14.04
C LYS A 221 -6.01 8.66 -13.03
N ILE A 222 -6.54 9.41 -12.06
CA ILE A 222 -5.74 9.96 -10.96
C ILE A 222 -5.13 8.80 -10.14
N ALA A 223 -5.90 7.75 -9.85
CA ALA A 223 -5.42 6.56 -9.14
C ALA A 223 -4.20 5.94 -9.83
N ASN A 224 -4.24 5.77 -11.15
CA ASN A 224 -3.12 5.21 -11.91
C ASN A 224 -1.84 6.05 -11.77
N TRP A 225 -1.95 7.38 -11.82
CA TRP A 225 -0.81 8.29 -11.66
C TRP A 225 -0.27 8.28 -10.22
N VAL A 226 -1.16 8.22 -9.23
CA VAL A 226 -0.76 8.08 -7.82
C VAL A 226 0.02 6.78 -7.63
N ILE A 227 -0.51 5.66 -8.09
CA ILE A 227 0.08 4.34 -7.85
C ILE A 227 1.40 4.14 -8.60
N ASN A 228 1.47 4.55 -9.87
CA ASN A 228 2.62 4.23 -10.71
C ASN A 228 3.72 5.29 -10.67
N ASP A 229 3.35 6.57 -10.60
CA ASP A 229 4.30 7.68 -10.75
C ASP A 229 4.59 8.34 -9.39
N LEU A 230 3.56 8.71 -8.62
CA LEU A 230 3.75 9.35 -7.30
C LEU A 230 4.43 8.41 -6.32
N LEU A 231 3.89 7.21 -6.08
CA LEU A 231 4.50 6.25 -5.16
C LEU A 231 5.89 5.81 -5.63
N GLY A 232 6.15 5.80 -6.94
CA GLY A 232 7.48 5.56 -7.50
C GLY A 232 8.50 6.60 -7.02
N VAL A 233 8.18 7.89 -7.14
CA VAL A 233 9.03 8.99 -6.65
C VAL A 233 9.18 8.95 -5.14
N LEU A 234 8.10 8.66 -4.40
CA LEU A 234 8.15 8.65 -2.94
C LEU A 234 9.05 7.56 -2.39
N LYS A 235 9.17 6.43 -3.09
CA LYS A 235 10.07 5.33 -2.70
C LYS A 235 11.54 5.76 -2.67
N ASP A 236 11.91 6.71 -3.52
CA ASP A 236 13.27 7.24 -3.62
C ASP A 236 13.51 8.43 -2.66
N SER A 237 12.48 8.85 -1.90
CA SER A 237 12.53 9.98 -0.97
C SER A 237 12.33 9.55 0.49
N GLU A 238 13.22 9.97 1.39
CA GLU A 238 13.16 9.56 2.81
C GLU A 238 11.96 10.17 3.59
N GLY A 239 11.36 11.24 3.09
CA GLY A 239 10.27 11.96 3.79
C GLY A 239 8.85 11.53 3.42
N GLY A 240 8.69 10.56 2.50
CA GLY A 240 7.39 10.06 2.04
C GLY A 240 6.45 11.15 1.56
N LEU A 241 5.14 10.96 1.75
CA LEU A 241 4.11 11.86 1.24
C LEU A 241 4.18 13.28 1.85
N ALA A 242 4.69 13.41 3.08
CA ALA A 242 4.82 14.71 3.77
C ALA A 242 5.90 15.60 3.16
N ALA A 243 6.96 15.00 2.61
CA ALA A 243 8.02 15.71 1.89
C ALA A 243 7.75 15.79 0.38
N CYS A 244 6.60 15.32 -0.10
CA CYS A 244 6.28 15.33 -1.51
C CYS A 244 6.09 16.76 -2.02
N PRO A 245 6.90 17.23 -2.99
CA PRO A 245 6.75 18.58 -3.53
C PRO A 245 5.53 18.72 -4.45
N VAL A 246 4.99 17.60 -4.95
CA VAL A 246 3.78 17.60 -5.79
C VAL A 246 2.53 17.60 -4.93
N ARG A 247 1.72 18.66 -5.05
CA ARG A 247 0.44 18.77 -4.34
C ARG A 247 -0.68 18.01 -5.08
N PRO A 248 -1.74 17.56 -4.36
CA PRO A 248 -2.87 16.84 -4.97
C PRO A 248 -3.47 17.54 -6.18
N ALA A 249 -3.71 18.85 -6.06
CA ALA A 249 -4.28 19.68 -7.13
C ALA A 249 -3.37 19.78 -8.36
N GLN A 250 -2.05 19.76 -8.17
CA GLN A 250 -1.08 19.85 -9.28
C GLN A 250 -1.06 18.56 -10.09
N LEU A 251 -1.07 17.40 -9.43
CA LEU A 251 -1.18 16.13 -10.14
C LEU A 251 -2.52 16.03 -10.88
N ALA A 252 -3.63 16.36 -10.22
CA ALA A 252 -4.96 16.34 -10.84
C ALA A 252 -5.03 17.26 -12.08
N ALA A 253 -4.40 18.43 -12.02
CA ALA A 253 -4.29 19.34 -13.17
C ALA A 253 -3.44 18.75 -14.31
N LEU A 254 -2.32 18.08 -14.01
CA LEU A 254 -1.55 17.36 -15.02
C LEU A 254 -2.40 16.28 -15.71
N VAL A 255 -3.10 15.46 -14.95
CA VAL A 255 -3.98 14.42 -15.51
C VAL A 255 -5.09 15.03 -16.36
N ALA A 256 -5.66 16.18 -15.97
CA ALA A 256 -6.63 16.90 -16.78
C ALA A 256 -6.07 17.33 -18.14
N ILE A 257 -4.84 17.84 -18.17
CA ILE A 257 -4.16 18.26 -19.41
C ILE A 257 -3.92 17.06 -20.33
N VAL A 258 -3.55 15.92 -19.77
CA VAL A 258 -3.36 14.66 -20.49
C VAL A 258 -4.67 14.15 -21.08
N GLU A 259 -5.75 14.11 -20.29
CA GLU A 259 -7.05 13.65 -20.75
C GLU A 259 -7.67 14.62 -21.78
N ALA A 260 -7.36 15.91 -21.70
CA ALA A 260 -7.69 16.89 -22.74
C ALA A 260 -6.85 16.72 -24.02
N GLY A 261 -5.88 15.81 -24.03
CA GLY A 261 -5.04 15.51 -25.19
C GLY A 261 -4.03 16.61 -25.53
N LYS A 262 -3.72 17.54 -24.61
CA LYS A 262 -2.78 18.64 -24.86
C LYS A 262 -1.32 18.20 -24.88
N ILE A 263 -1.01 17.10 -24.19
CA ILE A 263 0.31 16.44 -24.17
C ILE A 263 0.12 14.93 -24.22
N SER A 264 1.14 14.20 -24.69
CA SER A 264 1.17 12.73 -24.63
C SER A 264 1.48 12.22 -23.22
N ASN A 265 1.17 10.96 -22.93
CA ASN A 265 1.55 10.33 -21.66
C ASN A 265 3.07 10.35 -21.41
N THR A 266 3.88 10.21 -22.45
CA THR A 266 5.34 10.26 -22.35
C THR A 266 5.80 11.65 -21.89
N GLN A 267 5.31 12.70 -22.55
CA GLN A 267 5.58 14.09 -22.15
C GLN A 267 5.06 14.38 -20.75
N ALA A 268 3.91 13.84 -20.37
CA ALA A 268 3.34 14.03 -19.05
C ALA A 268 4.23 13.45 -17.94
N ARG A 269 4.89 12.31 -18.17
CA ARG A 269 5.86 11.75 -17.21
C ARG A 269 7.10 12.62 -17.07
N GLU A 270 7.58 13.19 -18.17
CA GLU A 270 8.69 14.16 -18.13
C GLU A 270 8.31 15.48 -17.45
N VAL A 271 7.04 15.88 -17.53
CA VAL A 271 6.50 17.02 -16.79
C VAL A 271 6.39 16.68 -15.30
N PHE A 272 5.85 15.50 -14.98
CA PHE A 272 5.73 15.03 -13.60
C PHE A 272 7.08 14.93 -12.89
N ALA A 273 8.12 14.42 -13.56
CA ALA A 273 9.47 14.36 -13.00
C ALA A 273 10.01 15.76 -12.64
N GLU A 274 9.77 16.76 -13.49
CA GLU A 274 10.16 18.15 -13.21
C GLU A 274 9.34 18.75 -12.05
N MET A 275 8.03 18.46 -12.00
CA MET A 275 7.16 18.86 -10.89
C MET A 275 7.64 18.23 -9.57
N ALA A 276 8.08 16.98 -9.61
CA ALA A 276 8.64 16.27 -8.46
C ALA A 276 10.00 16.82 -8.03
N ALA A 277 10.78 17.44 -8.93
CA ALA A 277 12.04 18.07 -8.56
C ALA A 277 11.87 19.51 -8.05
N SER A 278 10.95 20.27 -8.64
CA SER A 278 10.84 21.73 -8.44
C SER A 278 9.60 22.19 -7.68
N GLY A 279 8.56 21.36 -7.57
CA GLY A 279 7.23 21.76 -7.08
C GLY A 279 6.44 22.67 -8.03
N ALA A 280 6.96 22.91 -9.25
CA ALA A 280 6.33 23.81 -10.22
C ALA A 280 4.97 23.29 -10.71
N ASP A 281 4.13 24.21 -11.18
CA ASP A 281 2.83 23.85 -11.75
C ASP A 281 2.99 23.20 -13.15
N PRO A 282 2.16 22.18 -13.47
CA PRO A 282 2.29 21.43 -14.73
C PRO A 282 2.22 22.32 -15.96
N ALA A 283 1.34 23.33 -15.98
CA ALA A 283 1.20 24.24 -17.11
C ALA A 283 2.48 25.04 -17.39
N LYS A 284 3.19 25.49 -16.35
CA LYS A 284 4.45 26.22 -16.50
C LYS A 284 5.55 25.32 -17.03
N VAL A 285 5.64 24.10 -16.50
CA VAL A 285 6.63 23.11 -16.97
C VAL A 285 6.40 22.76 -18.45
N ILE A 286 5.15 22.56 -18.86
CA ILE A 286 4.78 22.28 -20.26
C ILE A 286 5.19 23.43 -21.18
N GLN A 287 4.94 24.67 -20.76
CA GLN A 287 5.32 25.86 -21.52
C GLN A 287 6.84 25.97 -21.68
N VAL A 288 7.60 25.80 -20.59
CA VAL A 288 9.07 25.85 -20.61
C VAL A 288 9.66 24.74 -21.47
N LYS A 289 9.09 23.53 -21.44
CA LYS A 289 9.53 22.40 -22.26
C LYS A 289 9.02 22.46 -23.71
N GLY A 290 8.13 23.39 -24.04
CA GLY A 290 7.55 23.53 -25.39
C GLY A 290 6.74 22.31 -25.82
N PHE A 291 6.07 21.65 -24.87
CA PHE A 291 5.32 20.41 -25.08
C PHE A 291 3.88 20.59 -25.54
N GLU A 292 3.41 21.83 -25.69
CA GLU A 292 2.09 22.09 -26.26
C GLU A 292 1.95 21.39 -27.61
N GLN A 293 0.99 20.46 -27.73
CA GLN A 293 0.75 19.78 -28.98
C GLN A 293 0.29 20.77 -30.05
N VAL A 294 0.95 20.72 -31.21
CA VAL A 294 0.47 21.40 -32.41
C VAL A 294 -0.79 20.66 -32.86
N SER A 295 -1.94 21.21 -32.51
CA SER A 295 -3.26 20.74 -32.95
C SER A 295 -3.71 21.43 -34.25
N ASP A 296 -2.82 22.20 -34.88
CA ASP A 296 -3.03 22.73 -36.22
C ASP A 296 -3.00 21.58 -37.24
N THR A 297 -4.21 21.07 -37.52
CA THR A 297 -4.46 20.01 -38.49
C THR A 297 -3.91 20.35 -39.86
N GLY A 298 -3.85 21.63 -40.25
CA GLY A 298 -3.34 22.06 -41.55
C GLY A 298 -1.83 21.80 -41.70
N ALA A 299 -1.03 22.15 -40.69
CA ALA A 299 0.41 21.89 -40.70
C ALA A 299 0.72 20.39 -40.70
N LEU A 300 -0.08 19.62 -39.97
CA LEU A 300 0.04 18.16 -39.88
C LEU A 300 -0.34 17.47 -41.20
N GLU A 301 -1.40 17.92 -41.85
CA GLU A 301 -1.84 17.41 -43.14
C GLU A 301 -0.81 17.67 -44.24
N ALA A 302 -0.12 18.81 -44.22
CA ALA A 302 0.98 19.13 -45.14
C ALA A 302 2.22 18.25 -44.92
N ILE A 303 2.59 17.97 -43.67
CA ILE A 303 3.68 17.04 -43.35
C ILE A 303 3.35 15.64 -43.86
N VAL A 304 2.11 15.17 -43.64
CA VAL A 304 1.66 13.88 -44.14
C VAL A 304 1.69 13.84 -45.68
N ASP A 305 1.23 14.88 -46.37
CA ASP A 305 1.28 14.96 -47.84
C ASP A 305 2.70 14.83 -48.38
N GLN A 306 3.67 15.51 -47.76
CA GLN A 306 5.08 15.43 -48.17
C GLN A 306 5.64 14.02 -47.99
N ILE A 307 5.32 13.35 -46.88
CA ILE A 307 5.79 11.99 -46.62
C ILE A 307 5.15 11.00 -47.61
N LEU A 308 3.87 11.16 -47.94
CA LEU A 308 3.17 10.33 -48.92
C LEU A 308 3.75 10.54 -50.32
N ALA A 309 3.95 11.78 -50.74
CA ALA A 309 4.54 12.12 -52.03
C ALA A 309 5.99 11.61 -52.18
N ALA A 310 6.75 11.60 -51.09
CA ALA A 310 8.13 11.09 -51.08
C ALA A 310 8.24 9.56 -51.08
N ASN A 311 7.15 8.81 -50.82
CA ASN A 311 7.19 7.35 -50.66
C ASN A 311 6.03 6.64 -51.40
N PRO A 312 5.86 6.85 -52.72
CA PRO A 312 4.71 6.34 -53.48
C PRO A 312 4.62 4.80 -53.50
N GLU A 313 5.76 4.12 -53.46
CA GLU A 313 5.86 2.65 -53.39
C GLU A 313 5.23 2.06 -52.12
N LYS A 314 5.47 2.69 -50.96
CA LYS A 314 4.85 2.28 -49.69
C LYS A 314 3.36 2.61 -49.62
N VAL A 315 2.91 3.66 -50.31
CA VAL A 315 1.47 3.96 -50.42
C VAL A 315 0.76 2.83 -51.17
N ALA A 316 1.37 2.29 -52.23
CA ALA A 316 0.82 1.14 -52.95
C ALA A 316 0.77 -0.13 -52.09
N GLU A 317 1.78 -0.37 -51.24
CA GLU A 317 1.76 -1.48 -50.26
C GLU A 317 0.61 -1.37 -49.26
N VAL A 318 0.31 -0.17 -48.76
CA VAL A 318 -0.82 0.06 -47.85
C VAL A 318 -2.15 -0.15 -48.56
N LYS A 319 -2.32 0.37 -49.79
CA LYS A 319 -3.52 0.13 -50.61
C LYS A 319 -3.69 -1.37 -50.95
N GLY A 320 -2.60 -2.13 -50.98
CA GLY A 320 -2.58 -3.59 -51.12
C GLY A 320 -2.88 -4.40 -49.85
N GLY A 321 -3.20 -3.74 -48.72
CA GLY A 321 -3.62 -4.39 -47.48
C GLY A 321 -2.51 -4.64 -46.45
N ASN A 322 -1.32 -4.04 -46.60
CA ASN A 322 -0.23 -4.19 -45.62
C ASN A 322 -0.34 -3.18 -44.46
N ASP A 323 -1.01 -3.57 -43.38
CA ASP A 323 -1.18 -2.74 -42.17
C ASP A 323 0.15 -2.31 -41.51
N LYS A 324 1.25 -3.05 -41.71
CA LYS A 324 2.56 -2.65 -41.16
C LYS A 324 3.12 -1.40 -41.83
N ALA A 325 2.80 -1.17 -43.11
CA ALA A 325 3.22 0.02 -43.82
C ALA A 325 2.46 1.28 -43.33
N MET A 326 1.23 1.12 -42.82
CA MET A 326 0.47 2.21 -42.19
C MET A 326 1.16 2.72 -40.92
N ASN A 327 1.58 1.80 -40.03
CA ASN A 327 2.29 2.15 -38.80
C ASN A 327 3.63 2.85 -39.07
N TRP A 328 4.29 2.53 -40.20
CA TRP A 328 5.52 3.22 -40.62
C TRP A 328 5.26 4.69 -40.96
N PHE A 329 4.19 4.99 -41.71
CA PHE A 329 3.81 6.38 -42.02
C PHE A 329 3.46 7.17 -40.76
N THR A 330 2.72 6.58 -39.82
CA THR A 330 2.47 7.20 -38.51
C THR A 330 3.78 7.49 -37.78
N GLY A 331 4.73 6.55 -37.78
CA GLY A 331 6.06 6.75 -37.18
C GLY A 331 6.86 7.88 -37.82
N GLN A 332 6.84 8.00 -39.16
CA GLN A 332 7.53 9.07 -39.88
C GLN A 332 6.90 10.44 -39.66
N ALA A 333 5.57 10.53 -39.67
CA ALA A 333 4.85 11.77 -39.37
C ALA A 333 5.10 12.21 -37.92
N MET A 334 5.13 11.27 -36.97
CA MET A 334 5.52 11.55 -35.58
C MET A 334 6.95 12.08 -35.49
N LYS A 335 7.90 11.48 -36.21
CA LYS A 335 9.30 11.92 -36.25
C LYS A 335 9.47 13.32 -36.87
N ALA A 336 8.79 13.58 -37.98
CA ALA A 336 8.80 14.88 -38.65
C ALA A 336 8.17 15.99 -37.79
N SER A 337 7.16 15.66 -36.99
CA SER A 337 6.57 16.58 -36.01
C SER A 337 7.42 16.77 -34.73
N GLN A 338 8.61 16.18 -34.66
CA GLN A 338 9.45 16.14 -33.45
C GLN A 338 8.72 15.58 -32.22
N GLY A 339 7.78 14.66 -32.41
CA GLY A 339 6.97 14.10 -31.33
C GLY A 339 5.89 15.04 -30.78
N LYS A 340 5.65 16.21 -31.41
CA LYS A 340 4.67 17.20 -30.96
C LYS A 340 3.26 16.95 -31.47
N ALA A 341 3.09 16.07 -32.45
CA ALA A 341 1.77 15.71 -32.97
C ALA A 341 1.05 14.68 -32.10
N ASN A 342 -0.28 14.75 -32.05
CA ASN A 342 -1.10 13.75 -31.37
C ASN A 342 -1.07 12.41 -32.15
N PRO A 343 -0.60 11.29 -31.55
CA PRO A 343 -0.49 10.01 -32.26
C PRO A 343 -1.80 9.49 -32.85
N LYS A 344 -2.94 9.71 -32.16
CA LYS A 344 -4.26 9.30 -32.64
C LYS A 344 -4.66 10.11 -33.87
N LEU A 345 -4.51 11.43 -33.79
CA LEU A 345 -4.82 12.36 -34.89
C LEU A 345 -3.94 12.08 -36.11
N VAL A 346 -2.64 11.86 -35.91
CA VAL A 346 -1.70 11.48 -37.00
C VAL A 346 -2.16 10.21 -37.69
N THR A 347 -2.48 9.17 -36.91
CA THR A 347 -2.93 7.88 -37.45
C THR A 347 -4.21 8.04 -38.26
N GLU A 348 -5.15 8.86 -37.79
CA GLU A 348 -6.41 9.16 -38.48
C GLU A 348 -6.17 9.93 -39.79
N ILE A 349 -5.31 10.97 -39.77
CA ILE A 349 -4.95 11.75 -40.97
C ILE A 349 -4.25 10.88 -42.01
N VAL A 350 -3.24 10.11 -41.59
CA VAL A 350 -2.49 9.20 -42.48
C VAL A 350 -3.45 8.18 -43.10
N ARG A 351 -4.30 7.53 -42.29
CA ARG A 351 -5.26 6.54 -42.79
C ARG A 351 -6.22 7.15 -43.81
N ARG A 352 -6.75 8.34 -43.53
CA ARG A 352 -7.67 9.06 -44.43
C ARG A 352 -7.01 9.40 -45.75
N LYS A 353 -5.77 9.92 -45.74
CA LYS A 353 -5.06 10.34 -46.95
C LYS A 353 -4.48 9.19 -47.77
N VAL A 354 -4.12 8.08 -47.13
CA VAL A 354 -3.60 6.90 -47.84
C VAL A 354 -4.72 6.07 -48.46
N LEU A 355 -5.91 6.02 -47.84
CA LEU A 355 -7.04 5.23 -48.32
C LEU A 355 -8.01 6.01 -49.22
N SER A 356 -7.90 7.34 -49.27
CA SER A 356 -8.43 8.14 -50.40
C SER A 356 -7.65 7.86 -51.68
#